data_AF-A0A929YCX5-F1
#
_entry.id   AF-A0A929YCX5-F1
#
_cell.length_a   1.000
_cell.length_b   1.000
_cell.length_c   1.000
_cell.angle_alpha   90.00
_cell.angle_beta   90.00
_cell.angle_gamma   90.00
#
_symmetry.space_group_name_H-M   'P 1'
#
loop_
_entity.id
_entity.type
_entity.pdbx_description
1 polymer ?
#
loop_
_entity_poly.entity_id
_entity_poly.type
_entity_poly.pdbx_seq_one_letter_code
_entity_poly.pdbx_strand_id
1 'polypeptide(L)'
;MDGVGKTFWPTITSYGMIPAAEKDAKEEGRASDAAAKETAASRVTDANKKLDKQLVYIQPRGQNFSDWHNFAVNMGYDEAPRGAITFTFDQAGTWRVKDFAVVCMTPQSLREQVPRLLQTQLKQVDLHKNPISFATGKITGEIASPGEQILTFNLPYAEGWKLKIDGKNTDLFHVNVMFMGALLQEGAHQIELTYMTPGLYPGMLISIFALVLMILCRCLRMRTGAKDQRCAKNSGTF
;
A
#
# COMPACT_ATOMS: atom_id res chain seq x y z
N MET A 1 25.45 0.80 42.20
CA MET A 1 24.84 2.07 41.77
C MET A 1 24.53 1.93 40.30
N ASP A 2 23.23 1.80 40.04
CA ASP A 2 22.46 2.26 38.89
C ASP A 2 23.01 2.08 37.47
N GLY A 3 22.28 1.31 36.66
CA GLY A 3 22.30 1.52 35.21
C GLY A 3 22.50 0.27 34.35
N VAL A 4 21.60 -0.71 34.43
CA VAL A 4 21.49 -1.70 33.34
C VAL A 4 20.01 -2.05 33.12
N GLY A 5 19.25 -1.10 32.58
CA GLY A 5 17.88 -1.33 32.13
C GLY A 5 17.89 -2.04 30.78
N LYS A 6 17.65 -3.36 30.76
CA LYS A 6 17.52 -4.17 29.54
C LYS A 6 16.05 -4.40 29.27
N THR A 7 15.53 -3.91 28.15
CA THR A 7 14.11 -4.08 27.73
C THR A 7 14.03 -4.37 26.25
N PHE A 8 13.04 -5.17 25.85
CA PHE A 8 13.02 -6.00 24.65
C PHE A 8 11.69 -5.84 23.91
N TRP A 9 11.73 -5.66 22.59
CA TRP A 9 10.56 -5.65 21.70
C TRP A 9 10.66 -6.82 20.71
N PRO A 10 10.11 -8.02 20.93
CA PRO A 10 10.11 -9.07 19.91
C PRO A 10 9.09 -8.70 18.81
N THR A 11 9.55 -8.12 17.70
CA THR A 11 8.77 -8.16 16.44
C THR A 11 9.19 -9.41 15.71
N ILE A 12 8.29 -10.39 15.67
CA ILE A 12 8.53 -11.57 14.84
C ILE A 12 8.23 -11.16 13.41
N THR A 13 9.22 -11.20 12.52
CA THR A 13 9.01 -11.09 11.07
C THR A 13 9.23 -12.48 10.50
N SER A 14 8.13 -13.20 10.21
CA SER A 14 8.21 -14.44 9.45
C SER A 14 8.08 -14.10 7.97
N TYR A 15 9.08 -14.52 7.19
CA TYR A 15 9.02 -14.51 5.73
C TYR A 15 8.61 -15.91 5.28
N GLY A 16 7.43 -16.01 4.67
CA GLY A 16 6.92 -17.17 3.95
C GLY A 16 6.54 -18.41 4.77
N MET A 17 5.23 -18.67 4.87
CA MET A 17 4.70 -20.03 4.97
C MET A 17 4.16 -20.47 3.60
N ILE A 18 4.82 -21.40 2.91
CA ILE A 18 4.36 -21.92 1.61
C ILE A 18 3.84 -23.34 1.83
N PRO A 19 2.54 -23.63 1.58
CA PRO A 19 2.04 -25.00 1.58
C PRO A 19 2.70 -25.80 0.45
N ALA A 20 3.24 -26.98 0.76
CA ALA A 20 3.95 -27.84 -0.20
C ALA A 20 3.05 -28.44 -1.31
N ALA A 21 1.79 -28.03 -1.43
CA ALA A 21 0.79 -28.66 -2.28
C ALA A 21 0.84 -28.25 -3.77
N GLU A 22 1.88 -27.54 -4.22
CA GLU A 22 1.96 -27.05 -5.61
C GLU A 22 2.61 -28.05 -6.60
N LYS A 23 3.04 -29.24 -6.18
CA LYS A 23 3.70 -30.19 -7.11
C LYS A 23 3.07 -31.55 -7.36
N ASP A 24 2.17 -32.05 -6.50
CA ASP A 24 1.75 -33.47 -6.61
C ASP A 24 0.25 -33.68 -6.87
N ALA A 25 -0.53 -32.64 -7.17
CA ALA A 25 -1.98 -32.75 -7.40
C ALA A 25 -2.38 -33.22 -8.82
N LYS A 26 -1.62 -34.14 -9.41
CA LYS A 26 -2.02 -34.92 -10.59
C LYS A 26 -1.56 -36.37 -10.44
N GLU A 27 -2.14 -37.09 -9.49
CA GLU A 27 -2.56 -38.48 -9.67
C GLU A 27 -3.24 -39.01 -8.40
N GLU A 28 -4.27 -39.83 -8.62
CA GLU A 28 -4.92 -40.74 -7.67
C GLU A 28 -5.86 -40.20 -6.58
N GLY A 29 -7.16 -40.29 -6.86
CA GLY A 29 -7.95 -41.42 -6.34
C GLY A 29 -8.30 -41.45 -4.85
N ARG A 30 -9.42 -40.81 -4.50
CA ARG A 30 -10.45 -41.24 -3.52
C ARG A 30 -9.93 -41.88 -2.20
N ALA A 31 -9.72 -41.05 -1.19
CA ALA A 31 -9.87 -41.43 0.21
C ALA A 31 -10.69 -40.36 0.95
N SER A 32 -11.46 -40.80 1.94
CA SER A 32 -12.45 -40.04 2.71
C SER A 32 -11.87 -38.83 3.43
N ASP A 33 -12.12 -37.63 2.92
CA ASP A 33 -11.65 -36.40 3.54
C ASP A 33 -12.56 -36.02 4.72
N ALA A 34 -12.08 -36.30 5.94
CA ALA A 34 -12.43 -35.48 7.09
C ALA A 34 -12.23 -34.02 6.67
N ALA A 35 -13.29 -33.21 6.70
CA ALA A 35 -13.29 -31.83 6.23
C ALA A 35 -12.03 -31.10 6.70
N ALA A 36 -11.05 -30.98 5.80
CA ALA A 36 -9.82 -30.26 6.08
C ALA A 36 -10.26 -28.84 6.39
N LYS A 37 -10.07 -28.42 7.64
CA LYS A 37 -10.49 -27.09 8.09
C LYS A 37 -9.88 -26.07 7.13
N GLU A 38 -10.72 -25.25 6.51
CA GLU A 38 -10.33 -24.24 5.52
C GLU A 38 -9.37 -23.17 6.08
N THR A 39 -9.15 -23.22 7.38
CA THR A 39 -8.30 -22.32 8.14
C THR A 39 -7.44 -23.13 9.10
N ALA A 40 -6.15 -22.83 9.16
CA ALA A 40 -5.22 -23.37 10.14
C ALA A 40 -4.77 -22.26 11.09
N ALA A 41 -4.75 -22.50 12.40
CA ALA A 41 -4.41 -21.48 13.38
C ALA A 41 -3.15 -21.84 14.16
N SER A 42 -2.14 -21.00 14.08
CA SER A 42 -0.96 -21.15 14.92
C SER A 42 -1.09 -20.25 16.14
N ARG A 43 -0.65 -20.73 17.29
CA ARG A 43 -0.57 -19.93 18.51
C ARG A 43 0.88 -19.57 18.80
N VAL A 44 1.07 -18.35 19.26
CA VAL A 44 2.36 -17.88 19.79
C VAL A 44 2.15 -17.54 21.25
N THR A 45 2.88 -18.26 22.08
CA THR A 45 2.84 -18.09 23.52
C THR A 45 4.20 -17.70 24.05
N ASP A 46 4.19 -16.85 25.08
CA ASP A 46 5.38 -16.52 25.84
C ASP A 46 5.69 -17.60 26.89
N ALA A 47 6.96 -17.71 27.30
CA ALA A 47 7.43 -18.62 28.35
C ALA A 47 6.66 -18.44 29.67
N ASN A 48 6.21 -17.21 29.97
CA ASN A 48 5.40 -16.90 31.16
C ASN A 48 3.88 -17.02 30.93
N LYS A 49 3.43 -17.47 29.74
CA LYS A 49 2.01 -17.56 29.32
C LYS A 49 1.18 -16.29 29.47
N LYS A 50 1.81 -15.13 29.67
CA LYS A 50 1.15 -13.83 29.83
C LYS A 50 0.55 -13.31 28.52
N LEU A 51 1.01 -13.84 27.39
CA LEU A 51 0.59 -13.44 26.05
C LEU A 51 0.25 -14.69 25.21
N ASP A 52 -0.98 -14.78 24.72
CA ASP A 52 -1.46 -15.77 23.74
C ASP A 52 -1.92 -15.00 22.49
N LYS A 53 -1.24 -15.20 21.36
CA LYS A 53 -1.58 -14.59 20.08
C LYS A 53 -1.90 -15.68 19.07
N GLN A 54 -3.01 -15.53 18.37
CA GLN A 54 -3.41 -16.43 17.31
C GLN A 54 -3.03 -15.84 15.94
N LEU A 55 -2.32 -16.62 15.14
CA LEU A 55 -2.10 -16.38 13.74
C LEU A 55 -3.03 -17.28 12.95
N VAL A 56 -3.81 -16.69 12.06
CA VAL A 56 -4.79 -17.41 11.26
C VAL A 56 -4.28 -17.45 9.83
N TYR A 57 -3.98 -18.65 9.34
CA TYR A 57 -3.66 -18.90 7.95
C TYR A 57 -4.89 -19.47 7.25
N ILE A 58 -5.41 -18.74 6.27
CA ILE A 58 -6.53 -19.17 5.45
C ILE A 58 -5.95 -19.94 4.27
N GLN A 59 -6.44 -21.15 4.03
CA GLN A 59 -5.95 -21.98 2.94
C GLN A 59 -6.50 -21.49 1.59
N PRO A 60 -5.86 -21.82 0.44
CA PRO A 60 -6.33 -21.42 -0.89
C PRO A 60 -7.78 -21.78 -1.22
N ARG A 61 -8.31 -22.82 -0.56
CA ARG A 61 -9.71 -23.27 -0.73
C ARG A 61 -10.71 -22.46 0.10
N GLY A 62 -10.25 -21.65 1.06
CA GLY A 62 -11.10 -20.85 1.92
C GLY A 62 -11.64 -19.62 1.19
N GLN A 63 -12.90 -19.27 1.47
CA GLN A 63 -13.59 -18.16 0.83
C GLN A 63 -12.87 -16.80 0.94
N ASN A 64 -12.13 -16.58 2.03
CA ASN A 64 -11.41 -15.33 2.31
C ASN A 64 -9.89 -15.44 2.05
N PHE A 65 -9.47 -16.40 1.23
CA PHE A 65 -8.06 -16.54 0.87
C PHE A 65 -7.54 -15.26 0.21
N SER A 66 -6.55 -14.64 0.84
CA SER A 66 -5.96 -13.37 0.40
C SER A 66 -4.47 -13.50 0.03
N ASP A 67 -4.01 -14.74 -0.20
CA ASP A 67 -2.62 -15.06 -0.57
C ASP A 67 -1.57 -14.48 0.42
N TRP A 68 -1.94 -14.38 1.70
CA TRP A 68 -1.07 -13.85 2.74
C TRP A 68 -0.18 -14.93 3.34
N HIS A 69 1.13 -14.78 3.10
CA HIS A 69 2.15 -15.74 3.54
C HIS A 69 3.14 -15.19 4.57
N ASN A 70 3.05 -13.89 4.89
CA ASN A 70 3.96 -13.20 5.80
C ASN A 70 3.20 -12.67 7.02
N PHE A 71 3.73 -12.92 8.21
CA PHE A 71 3.07 -12.56 9.46
C PHE A 71 4.02 -11.80 10.38
N ALA A 72 3.49 -10.72 10.96
CA ALA A 72 4.16 -9.94 12.00
C ALA A 72 3.37 -10.03 13.30
N VAL A 73 4.01 -10.51 14.36
CA VAL A 73 3.36 -10.69 15.67
C VAL A 73 3.95 -9.69 16.66
N ASN A 74 3.10 -8.80 17.16
CA ASN A 74 3.47 -7.94 18.28
C ASN A 74 3.40 -8.75 19.58
N MET A 75 4.56 -8.96 20.16
CA MET A 75 4.73 -9.77 21.36
C MET A 75 4.69 -8.96 22.66
N GLY A 76 4.43 -7.66 22.59
CA GLY A 76 4.32 -6.76 23.75
C GLY A 76 5.66 -6.36 24.36
N TYR A 77 5.57 -5.64 25.48
CA TYR A 77 6.69 -5.19 26.30
C TYR A 77 6.80 -6.03 27.57
N ASP A 78 8.02 -6.39 27.95
CA ASP A 78 8.32 -6.91 29.28
C ASP A 78 9.59 -6.30 29.84
N GLU A 79 9.59 -6.12 31.16
CA GLU A 79 10.72 -5.59 31.93
C GLU A 79 11.82 -6.64 32.16
N ALA A 80 11.45 -7.93 32.19
CA ALA A 80 12.38 -9.03 32.34
C ALA A 80 12.73 -9.66 30.98
N PRO A 81 13.98 -10.13 30.78
CA PRO A 81 14.36 -10.86 29.57
C PRO A 81 13.51 -12.11 29.36
N ARG A 82 13.08 -12.36 28.12
CA ARG A 82 12.37 -13.58 27.73
C ARG A 82 13.37 -14.64 27.26
N GLY A 83 13.22 -15.86 27.77
CA GLY A 83 14.09 -16.99 27.45
C GLY A 83 13.66 -17.81 26.24
N ALA A 84 12.36 -17.84 25.92
CA ALA A 84 11.82 -18.64 24.82
C ALA A 84 10.51 -18.06 24.28
N ILE A 85 10.25 -18.31 22.99
CA ILE A 85 8.97 -18.06 22.32
C ILE A 85 8.50 -19.40 21.77
N THR A 86 7.28 -19.82 22.11
CA THR A 86 6.75 -21.11 21.68
C THR A 86 5.70 -20.92 20.59
N PHE A 87 5.95 -21.54 19.44
CA PHE A 87 4.99 -21.66 18.35
C PHE A 87 4.29 -23.02 18.42
N THR A 88 2.97 -23.00 18.44
CA THR A 88 2.14 -24.20 18.47
C THR A 88 1.23 -24.23 17.25
N PHE A 89 1.33 -25.29 16.46
CA PHE A 89 0.42 -25.54 15.34
C PHE A 89 -0.78 -26.36 15.85
N ASP A 90 -1.99 -25.85 15.68
CA ASP A 90 -3.22 -26.48 16.17
C ASP A 90 -3.70 -27.65 15.30
N GLN A 91 -3.11 -27.80 14.12
CA GLN A 91 -3.48 -28.79 13.12
C GLN A 91 -2.27 -29.61 12.68
N ALA A 92 -2.48 -30.93 12.62
CA ALA A 92 -1.53 -31.82 11.99
C ALA A 92 -1.41 -31.48 10.50
N GLY A 93 -0.19 -31.34 10.02
CA GLY A 93 0.08 -30.96 8.64
C GLY A 93 1.56 -30.73 8.40
N THR A 94 1.93 -30.56 7.13
CA THR A 94 3.29 -30.19 6.75
C THR A 94 3.37 -28.68 6.67
N TRP A 95 4.17 -28.09 7.55
CA TRP A 95 4.41 -26.66 7.62
C TRP A 95 5.82 -26.37 7.09
N ARG A 96 5.94 -25.38 6.20
CA ARG A 96 7.24 -24.88 5.74
C ARG A 96 7.38 -23.45 6.21
N VAL A 97 8.35 -23.19 7.07
CA VAL A 97 8.77 -21.84 7.43
C VAL A 97 10.05 -21.55 6.64
N LYS A 98 10.03 -20.53 5.78
CA LYS A 98 11.21 -20.16 5.00
C LYS A 98 12.20 -19.40 5.87
N ASP A 99 11.76 -18.33 6.51
CA ASP A 99 12.59 -17.47 7.33
C ASP A 99 11.82 -16.99 8.56
N PHE A 100 12.56 -16.81 9.66
CA PHE A 100 12.02 -16.36 10.93
C PHE A 100 13.03 -15.43 11.62
N ALA A 101 12.58 -14.22 11.95
CA ALA A 101 13.37 -13.26 12.71
C ALA A 101 12.62 -12.85 13.98
N VAL A 102 13.36 -12.71 15.08
CA VAL A 102 12.90 -12.02 16.29
C VAL A 102 13.67 -10.71 16.38
N VAL A 103 13.07 -9.64 15.89
CA VAL A 103 13.61 -8.29 16.05
C VAL A 103 13.41 -7.90 17.49
N CYS A 104 14.42 -7.32 18.14
CA CYS A 104 14.41 -7.00 19.55
C CYS A 104 14.92 -5.57 19.74
N MET A 105 14.06 -4.65 20.17
CA MET A 105 14.44 -3.25 20.38
C MET A 105 14.35 -2.89 21.86
N THR A 106 15.17 -1.96 22.34
CA THR A 106 15.06 -1.37 23.68
C THR A 106 14.56 0.07 23.57
N PRO A 107 13.80 0.62 24.54
CA PRO A 107 13.40 2.03 24.53
C PRO A 107 14.60 2.98 24.42
N GLN A 108 15.74 2.61 25.02
CA GLN A 108 16.97 3.38 24.95
C GLN A 108 17.59 3.34 23.55
N SER A 109 17.75 2.15 22.97
CA SER A 109 18.28 1.99 21.60
C SER A 109 17.42 2.72 20.56
N LEU A 110 16.10 2.78 20.77
CA LEU A 110 15.20 3.56 19.93
C LEU A 110 15.48 5.05 20.10
N ARG A 111 15.56 5.55 21.33
CA ARG A 111 15.86 6.96 21.61
C ARG A 111 17.21 7.40 21.04
N GLU A 112 18.20 6.53 21.02
CA GLU A 112 19.51 6.80 20.44
C GLU A 112 19.47 6.83 18.90
N GLN A 113 18.61 6.02 18.27
CA GLN A 113 18.47 5.96 16.81
C GLN A 113 17.57 7.05 16.22
N VAL A 114 16.54 7.50 16.96
CA VAL A 114 15.58 8.51 16.47
C VAL A 114 16.26 9.77 15.93
N PRO A 115 17.23 10.41 16.64
CA PRO A 115 17.92 11.58 16.12
C PRO A 115 18.60 11.33 14.77
N ARG A 116 19.21 10.16 14.57
CA ARG A 116 19.85 9.77 13.30
C ARG A 116 18.83 9.63 12.18
N LEU A 117 17.68 9.02 12.45
CA LEU A 117 16.63 8.82 11.45
C LEU A 117 15.96 10.15 11.06
N LEU A 118 15.89 11.12 11.98
CA LEU A 118 15.34 12.45 11.73
C LEU A 118 16.31 13.41 11.03
N GLN A 119 17.59 13.05 10.88
CA GLN A 119 18.57 13.89 10.17
C GLN A 119 18.21 14.04 8.69
N THR A 120 17.74 12.96 8.06
CA THR A 120 17.45 12.93 6.63
C THR A 120 15.95 12.89 6.37
N GLN A 121 15.32 14.03 6.58
CA GLN A 121 13.89 14.23 6.33
C GLN A 121 13.66 15.46 5.44
N LEU A 122 12.49 15.49 4.80
CA LEU A 122 12.03 16.67 4.07
C LEU A 122 11.86 17.85 5.04
N LYS A 123 12.45 18.99 4.70
CA LYS A 123 12.31 20.28 5.37
C LYS A 123 11.51 21.23 4.48
N GLN A 124 10.98 22.29 5.10
CA GLN A 124 10.19 23.32 4.40
C GLN A 124 9.04 22.72 3.56
N VAL A 125 8.31 21.77 4.16
CA VAL A 125 7.27 21.04 3.44
C VAL A 125 6.05 21.94 3.22
N ASP A 126 5.68 22.14 1.96
CA ASP A 126 4.44 22.78 1.56
C ASP A 126 3.53 21.77 0.85
N LEU A 127 2.35 21.55 1.42
CA LEU A 127 1.33 20.63 0.93
C LEU A 127 0.38 21.26 -0.10
N HIS A 128 0.56 22.55 -0.44
CA HIS A 128 -0.24 23.25 -1.44
C HIS A 128 -1.75 22.97 -1.29
N LYS A 129 -2.24 23.05 -0.04
CA LYS A 129 -3.60 22.60 0.28
C LYS A 129 -4.61 23.45 -0.47
N ASN A 130 -5.58 22.78 -1.09
CA ASN A 130 -6.72 23.47 -1.65
C ASN A 130 -7.51 24.16 -0.50
N PRO A 131 -7.81 25.47 -0.59
CA PRO A 131 -8.46 26.20 0.50
C PRO A 131 -9.91 25.79 0.76
N ILE A 132 -10.55 25.08 -0.19
CA ILE A 132 -11.94 24.64 -0.12
C ILE A 132 -12.01 23.17 0.28
N SER A 133 -11.30 22.28 -0.44
CA SER A 133 -11.38 20.83 -0.22
C SER A 133 -10.35 20.29 0.78
N PHE A 134 -9.37 21.11 1.18
CA PHE A 134 -8.19 20.71 1.96
C PHE A 134 -7.36 19.57 1.34
N ALA A 135 -7.68 19.16 0.11
CA ALA A 135 -6.96 18.14 -0.62
C ALA A 135 -5.57 18.64 -1.03
N THR A 136 -4.62 17.72 -1.08
CA THR A 136 -3.21 17.96 -1.45
C THR A 136 -2.93 17.30 -2.78
N GLY A 137 -2.73 18.10 -3.83
CA GLY A 137 -2.34 17.62 -5.16
C GLY A 137 -0.87 17.89 -5.48
N LYS A 138 -0.16 18.62 -4.62
CA LYS A 138 1.25 18.97 -4.81
C LYS A 138 1.94 19.08 -3.46
N ILE A 139 3.11 18.48 -3.34
CA ILE A 139 3.95 18.50 -2.16
C ILE A 139 5.32 18.97 -2.61
N THR A 140 5.84 20.01 -1.96
CA THR A 140 7.22 20.46 -2.17
C THR A 140 7.99 20.42 -0.87
N GLY A 141 9.31 20.27 -0.96
CA GLY A 141 10.19 20.42 0.18
C GLY A 141 11.64 20.28 -0.23
N GLU A 142 12.52 20.49 0.74
CA GLU A 142 13.97 20.40 0.56
C GLU A 142 14.50 19.22 1.35
N ILE A 143 15.45 18.48 0.80
CA ILE A 143 16.12 17.40 1.51
C ILE A 143 17.62 17.48 1.27
N ALA A 144 18.39 17.21 2.32
CA ALA A 144 19.83 17.07 2.24
C ALA A 144 20.20 15.62 2.53
N SER A 145 20.80 14.96 1.55
CA SER A 145 21.20 13.57 1.65
C SER A 145 22.72 13.46 1.86
N PRO A 146 23.19 12.76 2.90
CA PRO A 146 24.63 12.54 3.13
C PRO A 146 25.26 11.48 2.21
N GLY A 147 24.45 10.83 1.37
CA GLY A 147 24.90 9.78 0.44
C GLY A 147 23.76 9.33 -0.47
N GLU A 148 24.02 8.33 -1.31
CA GLU A 148 22.97 7.69 -2.10
C GLU A 148 22.01 6.90 -1.20
N GLN A 149 20.72 7.16 -1.33
CA GLN A 149 19.69 6.53 -0.50
C GLN A 149 18.33 6.51 -1.21
N ILE A 150 17.38 5.77 -0.63
CA ILE A 150 16.00 5.72 -1.12
C ILE A 150 15.17 6.75 -0.37
N LEU A 151 14.70 7.78 -1.08
CA LEU A 151 13.67 8.67 -0.57
C LEU A 151 12.34 7.90 -0.52
N THR A 152 11.75 7.80 0.66
CA THR A 152 10.48 7.10 0.87
C THR A 152 9.40 8.09 1.26
N PHE A 153 8.24 7.99 0.61
CA PHE A 153 7.03 8.70 0.99
C PHE A 153 6.10 7.74 1.71
N ASN A 154 5.59 8.12 2.89
CA ASN A 154 4.54 7.37 3.59
C ASN A 154 3.16 7.56 2.95
N LEU A 155 3.13 7.47 1.62
CA LEU A 155 1.96 7.51 0.77
C LEU A 155 1.94 6.23 -0.05
N PRO A 156 0.80 5.52 -0.14
CA PRO A 156 0.70 4.35 -1.00
C PRO A 156 1.05 4.70 -2.45
N TYR A 157 1.69 3.77 -3.15
CA TYR A 157 2.00 3.93 -4.56
C TYR A 157 0.71 4.12 -5.37
N ALA A 158 0.70 5.14 -6.22
CA ALA A 158 -0.36 5.37 -7.18
C ALA A 158 0.21 5.98 -8.46
N GLU A 159 -0.25 5.50 -9.62
CA GLU A 159 0.22 5.92 -10.94
C GLU A 159 0.04 7.41 -11.23
N GLY A 160 -0.88 8.07 -10.52
CA GLY A 160 -1.14 9.51 -10.68
C GLY A 160 -0.03 10.41 -10.11
N TRP A 161 0.87 9.89 -9.28
CA TRP A 161 1.97 10.67 -8.71
C TRP A 161 3.15 10.80 -9.66
N LYS A 162 3.72 12.00 -9.73
CA LYS A 162 4.92 12.32 -10.48
C LYS A 162 5.92 13.03 -9.58
N LEU A 163 7.15 12.57 -9.58
CA LEU A 163 8.23 13.14 -8.80
C LEU A 163 9.18 13.93 -9.71
N LYS A 164 9.61 15.09 -9.22
CA LYS A 164 10.75 15.84 -9.74
C LYS A 164 11.76 16.07 -8.63
N ILE A 165 13.02 15.82 -8.96
CA ILE A 165 14.18 16.14 -8.12
C ILE A 165 14.97 17.20 -8.89
N ASP A 166 15.14 18.38 -8.30
CA ASP A 166 15.81 19.54 -8.93
C ASP A 166 15.24 19.89 -10.31
N GLY A 167 13.91 19.78 -10.44
CA GLY A 167 13.17 20.04 -11.68
C GLY A 167 13.24 18.92 -12.73
N LYS A 168 14.01 17.85 -12.51
CA LYS A 168 14.09 16.69 -13.42
C LYS A 168 13.12 15.60 -13.00
N ASN A 169 12.36 15.07 -13.96
CA ASN A 169 11.45 13.95 -13.70
C ASN A 169 12.25 12.73 -13.22
N THR A 170 11.77 12.11 -12.14
CA THR A 170 12.39 10.93 -11.54
C THR A 170 11.33 9.84 -11.36
N ASP A 171 11.71 8.61 -11.66
CA ASP A 171 10.81 7.47 -11.57
C ASP A 171 10.51 7.11 -10.11
N LEU A 172 9.23 6.86 -9.83
CA LEU A 172 8.75 6.35 -8.56
C LEU A 172 8.64 4.82 -8.64
N PHE A 173 9.02 4.13 -7.59
CA PHE A 173 8.88 2.68 -7.45
C PHE A 173 8.28 2.29 -6.10
N HIS A 174 7.82 1.03 -6.00
CA HIS A 174 7.29 0.48 -4.77
C HIS A 174 8.41 0.26 -3.75
N VAL A 175 8.19 0.77 -2.54
CA VAL A 175 9.06 0.55 -1.38
C VAL A 175 8.21 0.09 -0.22
N ASN A 176 8.79 -0.72 0.67
CA ASN A 176 8.09 -1.19 1.88
C ASN A 176 6.69 -1.75 1.59
N VAL A 177 6.62 -2.64 0.57
CA VAL A 177 5.41 -3.31 0.06
C VAL A 177 4.46 -2.39 -0.70
N MET A 178 3.96 -1.32 -0.08
CA MET A 178 2.87 -0.51 -0.65
C MET A 178 3.21 0.96 -0.86
N PHE A 179 4.30 1.45 -0.27
CA PHE A 179 4.65 2.87 -0.32
C PHE A 179 5.38 3.22 -1.61
N MET A 180 5.50 4.51 -1.90
CA MET A 180 6.30 4.98 -3.04
C MET A 180 7.64 5.56 -2.61
N GLY A 181 8.65 5.36 -3.44
CA GLY A 181 9.98 5.91 -3.22
C GLY A 181 10.73 6.17 -4.53
N ALA A 182 11.86 6.83 -4.41
CA ALA A 182 12.76 7.15 -5.51
C ALA A 182 14.22 7.13 -5.05
N LEU A 183 15.13 6.94 -6.00
CA LEU A 183 16.57 7.05 -5.72
C LEU A 183 16.93 8.53 -5.54
N LEU A 184 17.62 8.85 -4.46
CA LEU A 184 18.12 10.17 -4.15
C LEU A 184 19.65 10.11 -4.07
N GLN A 185 20.31 10.99 -4.82
CA GLN A 185 21.77 11.10 -4.81
C GLN A 185 22.24 11.88 -3.58
N GLU A 186 23.56 11.89 -3.37
CA GLU A 186 24.17 12.74 -2.35
C GLU A 186 24.01 14.22 -2.70
N GLY A 187 23.68 15.04 -1.72
CA GLY A 187 23.57 16.50 -1.88
C GLY A 187 22.26 17.10 -1.38
N ALA A 188 22.10 18.39 -1.62
CA ALA A 188 20.88 19.14 -1.34
C ALA A 188 19.98 19.14 -2.56
N HIS A 189 18.73 18.74 -2.39
CA HIS A 189 17.77 18.54 -3.46
C HIS A 189 16.44 19.24 -3.15
N GLN A 190 15.83 19.79 -4.20
CA GLN A 190 14.45 20.25 -4.17
C GLN A 190 13.53 19.15 -4.69
N ILE A 191 12.56 18.78 -3.87
CA ILE A 191 11.59 17.73 -4.15
C ILE A 191 10.27 18.37 -4.50
N GLU A 192 9.72 18.00 -5.66
CA GLU A 192 8.37 18.36 -6.09
C GLU A 192 7.61 17.09 -6.47
N LEU A 193 6.57 16.78 -5.72
CA LEU A 193 5.71 15.63 -5.91
C LEU A 193 4.31 16.13 -6.29
N THR A 194 3.83 15.80 -7.49
CA THR A 194 2.55 16.29 -8.02
C THR A 194 1.63 15.13 -8.37
N TYR A 195 0.36 15.25 -8.03
CA TYR A 195 -0.68 14.27 -8.33
C TYR A 195 -1.58 14.71 -9.49
N MET A 196 -1.87 13.77 -10.36
CA MET A 196 -2.84 13.93 -11.43
C MET A 196 -3.62 12.63 -11.59
N THR A 197 -4.94 12.68 -11.41
CA THR A 197 -5.80 11.50 -11.55
C THR A 197 -5.64 10.89 -12.95
N PRO A 198 -5.20 9.63 -13.07
CA PRO A 198 -5.12 8.94 -14.35
C PRO A 198 -6.48 8.94 -15.05
N GLY A 199 -6.49 9.21 -16.36
CA GLY A 199 -7.73 9.25 -17.14
C GLY A 199 -8.54 10.55 -17.04
N LEU A 200 -8.18 11.51 -16.18
CA LEU A 200 -8.92 12.76 -16.05
C LEU A 200 -8.89 13.61 -17.33
N TYR A 201 -7.69 13.79 -17.92
CA TYR A 201 -7.52 14.52 -19.18
C TYR A 201 -8.28 13.87 -20.36
N PRO A 202 -8.12 12.57 -20.67
CA PRO A 202 -8.87 11.96 -21.76
C PRO A 202 -10.38 11.96 -21.49
N GLY A 203 -10.81 11.74 -20.23
CA GLY A 203 -12.24 11.81 -19.86
C GLY A 203 -12.85 13.20 -20.08
N MET A 204 -12.10 14.26 -19.76
CA MET A 204 -12.51 15.64 -20.03
C MET A 204 -12.65 15.92 -21.52
N LEU A 205 -11.69 15.46 -22.35
CA LEU A 205 -11.75 15.62 -23.80
C LEU A 205 -12.98 14.92 -24.41
N ILE A 206 -13.26 13.68 -23.98
CA ILE A 206 -14.43 12.92 -24.43
C ILE A 206 -15.73 13.64 -24.06
N SER A 207 -15.80 14.19 -22.84
CA SER A 207 -16.98 14.90 -22.36
C SER A 207 -17.24 16.20 -23.13
N ILE A 208 -16.18 16.98 -23.42
CA ILE A 208 -16.28 18.18 -24.25
C ILE A 208 -16.73 17.80 -25.67
N PHE A 209 -16.14 16.75 -26.26
CA PHE A 209 -16.50 16.28 -27.59
C PHE A 209 -17.98 15.85 -27.67
N ALA A 210 -18.44 15.08 -26.70
CA ALA A 210 -19.84 14.66 -26.61
C ALA A 210 -20.80 15.85 -26.47
N LEU A 211 -20.43 16.86 -25.67
CA LEU A 211 -21.22 18.08 -25.51
C LEU A 211 -21.31 18.87 -26.82
N VAL A 212 -20.21 19.03 -27.54
CA VAL A 212 -20.18 19.69 -28.85
C VAL A 212 -21.08 18.97 -29.85
N LEU A 213 -20.99 17.63 -29.92
CA LEU A 213 -21.87 16.83 -30.78
C LEU A 213 -23.34 16.98 -30.41
N MET A 214 -23.67 17.00 -29.12
CA MET A 214 -25.03 17.18 -28.64
C MET A 214 -25.61 18.53 -29.05
N ILE A 215 -24.83 19.60 -28.89
CA ILE A 215 -25.21 20.96 -29.30
C ILE A 215 -25.39 21.02 -30.82
N LEU A 216 -24.46 20.47 -31.58
CA LEU A 216 -24.54 20.41 -33.05
C LEU A 216 -25.82 19.69 -33.51
N CYS A 217 -26.10 18.51 -32.96
CA CYS A 217 -27.32 17.74 -33.25
C CYS A 217 -28.59 18.54 -32.91
N ARG A 218 -28.61 19.26 -31.79
CA ARG A 218 -29.75 20.12 -31.42
C ARG A 218 -29.92 21.31 -32.35
N CYS A 219 -28.83 21.99 -32.73
CA CYS A 219 -28.86 23.09 -33.71
C CYS A 219 -29.33 22.62 -35.09
N LEU A 220 -28.89 21.44 -35.55
CA LEU A 220 -29.34 20.85 -36.80
C LEU A 220 -30.83 20.52 -36.77
N ARG A 221 -31.34 19.92 -35.68
CA ARG A 221 -32.78 19.65 -35.50
C ARG A 221 -33.64 20.92 -35.47
N MET A 222 -33.17 21.99 -34.84
CA MET A 222 -33.90 23.27 -34.86
C MET A 222 -33.92 23.91 -36.25
N ARG A 223 -32.83 23.78 -37.02
CA ARG A 223 -32.77 24.28 -38.41
C ARG A 223 -33.65 23.49 -39.38
N THR A 224 -33.77 22.17 -39.23
CA THR A 224 -34.69 21.37 -40.07
C THR A 224 -36.15 21.63 -39.70
N GLY A 225 -36.50 21.71 -38.41
CA GLY A 225 -37.86 22.06 -37.98
C GLY A 225 -38.30 23.47 -38.42
N ALA A 226 -37.39 24.44 -38.46
CA ALA A 226 -37.67 25.78 -38.97
C ALA A 226 -37.83 25.85 -40.51
N LYS A 227 -37.26 24.89 -41.26
CA LYS A 227 -37.45 24.79 -42.72
C LYS A 227 -38.81 24.17 -43.06
N ASP A 228 -39.23 23.13 -42.34
CA ASP A 228 -40.55 22.50 -42.54
C ASP A 228 -41.71 23.47 -42.29
N GLN A 229 -41.63 24.27 -41.21
CA GLN A 229 -42.66 25.29 -40.93
C GLN A 229 -42.72 26.41 -41.97
N ARG A 230 -41.60 26.72 -42.64
CA ARG A 230 -41.52 27.77 -43.67
C ARG A 230 -42.07 27.28 -45.02
N CYS A 231 -41.85 26.01 -45.37
CA CYS A 231 -42.48 25.37 -46.54
C CYS A 231 -43.99 25.21 -46.36
N ALA A 232 -44.46 24.79 -45.18
CA ALA A 232 -45.89 24.65 -44.90
C ALA A 232 -46.67 25.97 -44.94
N LYS A 233 -46.03 27.11 -44.61
CA LYS A 233 -46.66 28.43 -44.62
C LYS A 233 -46.78 29.03 -46.04
N ASN A 234 -45.90 28.66 -46.96
CA ASN A 234 -45.92 29.14 -48.36
C ASN A 234 -46.83 28.31 -49.29
N SER A 235 -47.30 27.14 -48.86
CA SER A 235 -48.23 26.30 -49.62
C SER A 235 -49.71 26.53 -49.26
N GLY A 236 -50.02 27.45 -48.35
CA GLY A 236 -51.37 27.69 -47.82
C GLY A 236 -52.07 28.95 -48.33
N THR A 237 -51.54 29.62 -49.36
CA THR A 237 -52.19 30.78 -50.01
C THR A 237 -52.52 30.45 -51.46
N PHE A 238 -53.73 29.96 -51.68
CA PHE A 238 -54.48 30.02 -52.94
C PHE A 238 -55.94 30.28 -52.60
#